data_AF-A0A923N7L6-F1
#
_entry.id   AF-A0A923N7L6-F1
#
_cell.length_a   1.000
_cell.length_b   1.000
_cell.length_c   1.000
_cell.angle_alpha   90.00
_cell.angle_beta   90.00
_cell.angle_gamma   90.00
#
_symmetry.space_group_name_H-M   'P 1'
#
loop_
_entity.id
_entity.type
_entity.pdbx_description
1 polymer ?
#
loop_
_entity_poly.entity_id
_entity_poly.type
_entity_poly.pdbx_seq_one_letter_code
_entity_poly.pdbx_strand_id
1 'polypeptide(L)'
;MHKTYLYNLSVLLLLLILSSCSNRFIHTVKQVSPPDGIAGSVPDFSDSTITLAAGTHYDRGWLHTVLYGDHYRDIWKAPVEAKVLDIATAKGGLKPLQMGGSRQTINMRMLNTNGVEYVIRSLDKEPASIFPERLQRSYFAYIVRDATSATNPYGALTIPRMAEAINIYHVKPELVYVPHDPRLGAYRDSIGGTLALLERRPDGDQSDNPLLGNAPKVKSTRSAITERLTDNDSHFDARFYLRARLLDMVVGDWSRHEDNWRWAETEHHNNAYTYRAIPRDRDNIYYKFEDGIIPWFFKRFGFKPHFQTFRKNLRQVEKLNLSARNLDELILAELEWQDWQEITDSVQTALTNQVLEEALRAMPDTVYKLTGPETLEKLKSRRNQLQEISRRYFTILAEDVTLVGSDKHEQFVVHVISEDEVKIEMFKTDKEGITKQLLYSRTVNAKTTSTVNLYGLNGDDNFEIKGTAKPKIRINIWGGAGSDTYFVEAGQSKVGNKVYITDSTYSNTYNVAKHTSVKVDDNIPANKFDAEGWLLRYYLD
;
A
#
# COMPACT_ATOMS: atom_id res chain seq x y z
N MET A 1 -9.08 -6.37 40.03
CA MET A 1 -10.49 -6.83 39.93
C MET A 1 -11.22 -6.41 38.63
N HIS A 2 -10.83 -5.36 37.91
CA HIS A 2 -11.50 -4.97 36.64
C HIS A 2 -11.10 -5.77 35.38
N LYS A 3 -9.93 -6.43 35.33
CA LYS A 3 -9.52 -7.26 34.18
C LYS A 3 -10.30 -8.58 34.06
N THR A 4 -10.83 -9.10 35.17
CA THR A 4 -11.48 -10.42 35.22
C THR A 4 -12.93 -10.38 34.73
N TYR A 5 -13.66 -9.27 34.92
CA TYR A 5 -15.03 -9.13 34.42
C TYR A 5 -15.09 -8.92 32.90
N LEU A 6 -14.13 -8.18 32.33
CA LEU A 6 -14.00 -8.03 30.87
C LEU A 6 -13.63 -9.35 30.20
N TYR A 7 -12.77 -10.15 30.81
CA TYR A 7 -12.43 -11.49 30.30
C TYR A 7 -13.66 -12.41 30.31
N ASN A 8 -14.45 -12.40 31.38
CA ASN A 8 -15.64 -13.25 31.50
C ASN A 8 -16.79 -12.80 30.58
N LEU A 9 -17.00 -11.50 30.35
CA LEU A 9 -18.01 -11.03 29.39
C LEU A 9 -17.59 -11.28 27.94
N SER A 10 -16.30 -11.14 27.63
CA SER A 10 -15.73 -11.46 26.32
C SER A 10 -15.82 -12.96 26.01
N VAL A 11 -15.59 -13.80 27.02
CA VAL A 11 -15.71 -15.26 26.93
C VAL A 11 -17.19 -15.69 26.82
N LEU A 12 -18.11 -15.03 27.54
CA LEU A 12 -19.55 -15.31 27.44
C LEU A 12 -20.14 -14.91 26.07
N LEU A 13 -19.71 -13.77 25.51
CA LEU A 13 -20.04 -13.36 24.14
C LEU A 13 -19.39 -14.28 23.10
N LEU A 14 -18.13 -14.70 23.29
CA LEU A 14 -17.51 -15.71 22.43
C LEU A 14 -18.29 -17.03 22.43
N LEU A 15 -18.73 -17.50 23.60
CA LEU A 15 -19.43 -18.78 23.77
C LEU A 15 -20.87 -18.75 23.20
N LEU A 16 -21.55 -17.59 23.24
CA LEU A 16 -22.86 -17.40 22.60
C LEU A 16 -22.74 -17.24 21.07
N ILE A 17 -21.59 -16.83 20.54
CA ILE A 17 -21.32 -16.61 19.11
C ILE A 17 -20.84 -17.89 18.39
N LEU A 18 -20.23 -18.83 19.11
CA LEU A 18 -19.63 -20.06 18.57
C LEU A 18 -20.60 -21.25 18.47
N SER A 19 -21.81 -21.18 19.04
CA SER A 19 -22.70 -22.35 19.21
C SER A 19 -23.86 -22.47 18.21
N SER A 20 -24.00 -21.55 17.25
CA SER A 20 -25.04 -21.66 16.22
C SER A 20 -24.45 -21.78 14.81
N CYS A 21 -24.04 -23.00 14.44
CA CYS A 21 -23.87 -23.36 13.03
C CYS A 21 -25.27 -23.49 12.43
N SER A 22 -25.68 -22.56 11.59
CA SER A 22 -26.96 -22.62 10.89
C SER A 22 -26.78 -22.34 9.40
N ASN A 23 -27.63 -22.94 8.56
CA ASN A 23 -27.67 -22.61 7.12
C ASN A 23 -28.14 -21.16 6.85
N ARG A 24 -28.44 -20.36 7.89
CA ARG A 24 -28.80 -18.94 7.75
C ARG A 24 -27.61 -18.04 7.39
N PHE A 25 -26.39 -18.54 7.52
CA PHE A 25 -25.16 -17.79 7.24
C PHE A 25 -24.42 -18.32 6.00
N ILE A 26 -25.17 -18.73 4.97
CA ILE A 26 -24.59 -19.04 3.66
C ILE A 26 -24.23 -17.72 2.96
N HIS A 27 -23.06 -17.72 2.35
CA HIS A 27 -22.37 -16.53 1.91
C HIS A 27 -22.05 -16.65 0.41
N THR A 28 -22.54 -15.72 -0.41
CA THR A 28 -22.23 -15.64 -1.86
C THR A 28 -21.98 -14.20 -2.27
N VAL A 29 -21.00 -13.96 -3.13
CA VAL A 29 -20.73 -12.63 -3.73
C VAL A 29 -21.52 -12.42 -5.03
N LYS A 30 -22.24 -13.43 -5.50
CA LYS A 30 -23.05 -13.36 -6.71
C LYS A 30 -24.39 -12.72 -6.42
N GLN A 31 -24.80 -11.82 -7.29
CA GLN A 31 -26.11 -11.17 -7.25
C GLN A 31 -27.15 -11.95 -8.08
N VAL A 32 -26.71 -12.72 -9.09
CA VAL A 32 -27.60 -13.54 -9.93
C VAL A 32 -27.14 -14.99 -9.91
N SER A 33 -28.04 -15.91 -9.56
CA SER A 33 -27.78 -17.35 -9.57
C SER A 33 -27.54 -17.88 -10.99
N PRO A 34 -26.75 -18.95 -11.17
CA PRO A 34 -26.63 -19.62 -12.46
C PRO A 34 -28.01 -20.07 -12.98
N PRO A 35 -28.32 -19.91 -14.28
CA PRO A 35 -29.55 -20.43 -14.85
C PRO A 35 -29.53 -21.98 -14.89
N ASP A 36 -30.71 -22.60 -14.84
CA ASP A 36 -30.86 -24.05 -14.99
C ASP A 36 -30.43 -24.48 -16.40
N GLY A 37 -29.25 -25.10 -16.51
CA GLY A 37 -28.65 -25.56 -17.76
C GLY A 37 -27.57 -24.63 -18.34
N ILE A 38 -26.91 -25.11 -19.40
CA ILE A 38 -25.96 -24.32 -20.20
C ILE A 38 -26.71 -23.85 -21.44
N ALA A 39 -26.78 -22.53 -21.67
CA ALA A 39 -27.34 -22.00 -22.90
C ALA A 39 -26.55 -22.57 -24.10
N GLY A 40 -27.26 -23.23 -25.03
CA GLY A 40 -26.64 -23.87 -26.20
C GLY A 40 -26.16 -22.90 -27.27
N SER A 41 -26.55 -21.62 -27.18
CA SER A 41 -26.09 -20.53 -28.05
C SER A 41 -25.22 -19.56 -27.27
N VAL A 42 -24.24 -19.00 -27.97
CA VAL A 42 -23.32 -18.05 -27.38
C VAL A 42 -23.96 -16.66 -27.39
N PRO A 43 -24.19 -16.03 -26.23
CA PRO A 43 -24.91 -14.75 -26.16
C PRO A 43 -24.06 -13.57 -26.66
N ASP A 44 -24.75 -12.58 -27.22
CA ASP A 44 -24.25 -11.24 -27.57
C ASP A 44 -24.78 -10.26 -26.52
N PHE A 45 -23.86 -9.53 -25.88
CA PHE A 45 -24.16 -8.57 -24.82
C PHE A 45 -23.64 -7.16 -25.13
N SER A 46 -23.21 -6.90 -26.37
CA SER A 46 -22.52 -5.67 -26.79
C SER A 46 -23.23 -4.38 -26.35
N ASP A 47 -24.57 -4.34 -26.46
CA ASP A 47 -25.41 -3.20 -26.07
C ASP A 47 -26.26 -3.45 -24.81
N SER A 48 -25.96 -4.51 -24.06
CA SER A 48 -26.76 -4.90 -22.89
C SER A 48 -26.34 -4.17 -21.62
N THR A 49 -27.33 -3.70 -20.86
CA THR A 49 -27.16 -3.25 -19.47
C THR A 49 -28.04 -4.08 -18.53
N ILE A 50 -27.70 -4.05 -17.25
CA ILE A 50 -28.49 -4.68 -16.19
C ILE A 50 -28.52 -3.76 -14.97
N THR A 51 -29.66 -3.70 -14.29
CA THR A 51 -29.83 -2.94 -13.06
C THR A 51 -29.97 -3.89 -11.88
N LEU A 52 -29.03 -3.83 -10.93
CA LEU A 52 -29.06 -4.65 -9.72
C LEU A 52 -28.28 -3.97 -8.58
N ALA A 53 -28.48 -4.42 -7.35
CA ALA A 53 -27.73 -3.93 -6.19
C ALA A 53 -26.50 -4.80 -5.90
N ALA A 54 -25.39 -4.19 -5.47
CA ALA A 54 -24.13 -4.90 -5.20
C ALA A 54 -24.21 -5.87 -4.01
N GLY A 55 -25.03 -5.59 -3.01
CA GLY A 55 -25.10 -6.40 -1.80
C GLY A 55 -26.38 -6.17 -1.01
N THR A 56 -27.51 -6.65 -1.53
CA THR A 56 -28.82 -6.61 -0.82
C THR A 56 -28.78 -7.32 0.54
N HIS A 57 -27.90 -8.31 0.68
CA HIS A 57 -27.69 -9.04 1.93
C HIS A 57 -27.08 -8.17 3.04
N TYR A 58 -26.56 -6.97 2.76
CA TYR A 58 -26.15 -5.99 3.77
C TYR A 58 -27.32 -5.13 4.31
N ASP A 59 -28.55 -5.31 3.80
CA ASP A 59 -29.71 -4.61 4.36
C ASP A 59 -30.05 -5.16 5.76
N ARG A 60 -30.17 -4.24 6.73
CA ARG A 60 -30.24 -4.56 8.15
C ARG A 60 -31.20 -3.61 8.87
N GLY A 61 -31.88 -4.15 9.87
CA GLY A 61 -32.78 -3.36 10.73
C GLY A 61 -32.02 -2.50 11.74
N TRP A 62 -32.73 -1.53 12.32
CA TRP A 62 -32.17 -0.49 13.19
C TRP A 62 -31.36 -1.03 14.39
N LEU A 63 -31.78 -2.13 15.02
CA LEU A 63 -31.03 -2.72 16.15
C LEU A 63 -29.63 -3.17 15.72
N HIS A 64 -29.52 -3.76 14.54
CA HIS A 64 -28.24 -4.23 14.00
C HIS A 64 -27.36 -3.03 13.63
N THR A 65 -27.92 -2.00 13.00
CA THR A 65 -27.13 -0.83 12.60
C THR A 65 -26.71 0.06 13.77
N VAL A 66 -27.49 0.13 14.86
CA VAL A 66 -27.03 0.78 16.10
C VAL A 66 -25.81 0.07 16.70
N LEU A 67 -25.81 -1.27 16.69
CA LEU A 67 -24.72 -2.05 17.27
C LEU A 67 -23.49 -2.08 16.36
N TYR A 68 -23.67 -2.38 15.08
CA TYR A 68 -22.59 -2.64 14.13
C TYR A 68 -22.29 -1.47 13.19
N GLY A 69 -23.11 -0.43 13.17
CA GLY A 69 -22.98 0.78 12.35
C GLY A 69 -23.96 0.83 11.20
N ASP A 70 -24.20 2.00 10.62
CA ASP A 70 -24.98 2.16 9.37
C ASP A 70 -24.11 1.86 8.14
N HIS A 71 -22.82 2.23 8.23
CA HIS A 71 -21.80 2.09 7.21
C HIS A 71 -22.30 2.60 5.84
N TYR A 72 -21.99 1.88 4.75
CA TYR A 72 -22.43 2.16 3.39
C TYR A 72 -23.61 1.28 2.95
N ARG A 73 -24.39 0.70 3.88
CA ARG A 73 -25.46 -0.27 3.56
C ARG A 73 -26.46 0.25 2.53
N ASP A 74 -26.78 1.54 2.55
CA ASP A 74 -27.69 2.16 1.57
C ASP A 74 -27.15 2.12 0.14
N ILE A 75 -25.85 2.34 -0.07
CA ILE A 75 -25.27 2.23 -1.42
C ILE A 75 -25.03 0.76 -1.83
N TRP A 76 -24.87 -0.16 -0.87
CA TRP A 76 -24.80 -1.59 -1.15
C TRP A 76 -26.13 -2.17 -1.64
N LYS A 77 -27.26 -1.71 -1.10
CA LYS A 77 -28.60 -2.17 -1.50
C LYS A 77 -29.25 -1.34 -2.61
N ALA A 78 -28.66 -0.20 -2.99
CA ALA A 78 -29.17 0.63 -4.07
C ALA A 78 -29.00 -0.09 -5.43
N PRO A 79 -30.04 -0.15 -6.27
CA PRO A 79 -29.89 -0.60 -7.65
C PRO A 79 -28.95 0.33 -8.42
N VAL A 80 -28.00 -0.26 -9.13
CA VAL A 80 -27.09 0.42 -10.05
C VAL A 80 -27.21 -0.20 -11.42
N GLU A 81 -27.21 0.62 -12.46
CA GLU A 81 -27.07 0.16 -13.83
C GLU A 81 -25.59 -0.12 -14.12
N ALA A 82 -25.30 -1.28 -14.69
CA ALA A 82 -23.97 -1.68 -15.14
C ALA A 82 -24.05 -2.27 -16.54
N LYS A 83 -22.99 -2.10 -17.33
CA LYS A 83 -22.85 -2.77 -18.63
C LYS A 83 -22.67 -4.26 -18.42
N VAL A 84 -23.37 -5.08 -19.19
CA VAL A 84 -23.12 -6.52 -19.22
C VAL A 84 -21.81 -6.76 -20.00
N LEU A 85 -20.89 -7.52 -19.40
CA LEU A 85 -19.62 -7.82 -20.03
C LEU A 85 -19.81 -8.82 -21.17
N ASP A 86 -19.70 -8.35 -22.40
CA ASP A 86 -19.58 -9.22 -23.57
C ASP A 86 -18.16 -9.77 -23.69
N ILE A 87 -17.96 -11.03 -23.29
CA ILE A 87 -16.65 -11.67 -23.30
C ILE A 87 -16.10 -11.81 -24.73
N ALA A 88 -16.94 -11.93 -25.75
CA ALA A 88 -16.50 -12.09 -27.14
C ALA A 88 -15.89 -10.82 -27.72
N THR A 89 -16.42 -9.65 -27.36
CA THR A 89 -16.10 -8.39 -28.02
C THR A 89 -15.37 -7.40 -27.12
N ALA A 90 -15.57 -7.45 -25.81
CA ALA A 90 -14.93 -6.53 -24.87
C ALA A 90 -13.41 -6.56 -25.01
N LYS A 91 -12.79 -5.38 -25.12
CA LYS A 91 -11.34 -5.19 -25.22
C LYS A 91 -10.65 -6.01 -26.33
N GLY A 92 -11.37 -6.34 -27.41
CA GLY A 92 -10.87 -7.17 -28.52
C GLY A 92 -11.16 -8.67 -28.33
N GLY A 93 -12.01 -9.03 -27.38
CA GLY A 93 -12.37 -10.40 -27.03
C GLY A 93 -11.48 -10.97 -25.94
N LEU A 94 -12.09 -11.37 -24.84
CA LEU A 94 -11.42 -11.83 -23.62
C LEU A 94 -11.47 -13.36 -23.50
N LYS A 95 -10.38 -13.95 -23.03
CA LYS A 95 -10.28 -15.36 -22.68
C LYS A 95 -9.88 -15.51 -21.20
N PRO A 96 -10.57 -16.33 -20.41
CA PRO A 96 -10.17 -16.56 -19.03
C PRO A 96 -8.83 -17.31 -18.98
N LEU A 97 -7.92 -16.82 -18.14
CA LEU A 97 -6.63 -17.48 -17.87
C LEU A 97 -6.70 -18.26 -16.57
N GLN A 98 -6.89 -17.55 -15.46
CA GLN A 98 -6.85 -18.10 -14.12
C GLN A 98 -7.66 -17.26 -13.15
N MET A 99 -8.21 -17.90 -12.12
CA MET A 99 -8.64 -17.21 -10.91
C MET A 99 -7.45 -17.05 -9.96
N GLY A 100 -7.43 -15.90 -9.29
CA GLY A 100 -6.51 -15.59 -8.20
C GLY A 100 -7.22 -14.76 -7.13
N GLY A 101 -6.42 -14.28 -6.18
CA GLY A 101 -6.91 -13.65 -4.96
C GLY A 101 -6.88 -14.61 -3.78
N SER A 102 -6.73 -14.06 -2.57
CA SER A 102 -7.03 -14.81 -1.35
C SER A 102 -8.50 -15.25 -1.39
N ARG A 103 -8.89 -16.23 -0.56
CA ARG A 103 -10.27 -16.78 -0.54
C ARG A 103 -11.38 -15.70 -0.46
N GLN A 104 -11.02 -14.46 -0.10
CA GLN A 104 -11.86 -13.31 0.17
C GLN A 104 -12.35 -12.50 -1.05
N THR A 105 -11.67 -12.51 -2.19
CA THR A 105 -12.06 -11.67 -3.36
C THR A 105 -11.80 -12.41 -4.64
N ILE A 106 -12.81 -12.50 -5.50
CA ILE A 106 -12.66 -13.14 -6.81
C ILE A 106 -11.87 -12.18 -7.70
N ASN A 107 -10.63 -12.53 -8.05
CA ASN A 107 -9.84 -11.82 -9.06
C ASN A 107 -9.60 -12.77 -10.25
N MET A 108 -10.28 -12.57 -11.37
CA MET A 108 -10.09 -13.38 -12.57
C MET A 108 -9.19 -12.65 -13.58
N ARG A 109 -8.12 -13.31 -14.00
CA ARG A 109 -7.26 -12.82 -15.09
C ARG A 109 -7.86 -13.22 -16.43
N MET A 110 -7.92 -12.25 -17.33
CA MET A 110 -8.40 -12.39 -18.70
C MET A 110 -7.28 -11.96 -19.65
N LEU A 111 -7.21 -12.61 -20.82
CA LEU A 111 -6.29 -12.23 -21.89
C LEU A 111 -7.10 -11.82 -23.11
N ASN A 112 -6.77 -10.69 -23.73
CA ASN A 112 -7.37 -10.34 -25.01
C ASN A 112 -6.62 -10.95 -26.21
N THR A 113 -7.19 -10.80 -27.40
CA THR A 113 -6.58 -11.29 -28.66
C THR A 113 -5.23 -10.66 -29.00
N ASN A 114 -4.92 -9.48 -28.47
CA ASN A 114 -3.65 -8.78 -28.64
C ASN A 114 -2.60 -9.16 -27.57
N GLY A 115 -2.89 -10.12 -26.69
CA GLY A 115 -1.98 -10.54 -25.62
C GLY A 115 -1.96 -9.62 -24.39
N VAL A 116 -2.89 -8.67 -24.29
CA VAL A 116 -3.01 -7.77 -23.13
C VAL A 116 -3.85 -8.41 -22.03
N GLU A 117 -3.31 -8.42 -20.81
CA GLU A 117 -4.02 -8.95 -19.64
C GLU A 117 -4.96 -7.91 -18.99
N TYR A 118 -6.12 -8.39 -18.58
CA TYR A 118 -7.12 -7.68 -17.80
C TYR A 118 -7.44 -8.45 -16.52
N VAL A 119 -7.93 -7.76 -15.51
CA VAL A 119 -8.42 -8.34 -14.26
C VAL A 119 -9.87 -7.95 -14.06
N ILE A 120 -10.69 -8.94 -13.71
CA ILE A 120 -12.05 -8.76 -13.22
C ILE A 120 -12.05 -9.02 -11.72
N ARG A 121 -12.47 -8.03 -10.93
CA ARG A 121 -12.53 -8.11 -9.46
C ARG A 121 -13.96 -7.93 -8.97
N SER A 122 -14.47 -8.86 -8.16
CA SER A 122 -15.80 -8.71 -7.57
C SER A 122 -15.89 -7.45 -6.69
N LEU A 123 -16.99 -6.69 -6.78
CA LEU A 123 -17.22 -5.54 -5.88
C LEU A 123 -17.46 -6.05 -4.44
N ASP A 124 -18.30 -7.08 -4.31
CA ASP A 124 -18.54 -7.74 -3.03
C ASP A 124 -17.40 -8.71 -2.68
N LYS A 125 -17.18 -8.89 -1.38
CA LYS A 125 -16.08 -9.69 -0.83
C LYS A 125 -16.63 -10.75 0.10
N GLU A 126 -15.90 -11.87 0.17
CA GLU A 126 -16.21 -12.98 1.04
C GLU A 126 -15.09 -13.26 2.06
N PRO A 127 -14.80 -12.32 2.97
CA PRO A 127 -13.68 -12.46 3.89
C PRO A 127 -13.80 -13.68 4.82
N ALA A 128 -15.01 -14.22 5.05
CA ALA A 128 -15.21 -15.32 5.97
C ALA A 128 -14.77 -16.68 5.41
N SER A 129 -14.60 -16.80 4.09
CA SER A 129 -13.98 -17.97 3.42
C SER A 129 -12.57 -18.32 3.91
N ILE A 130 -11.86 -17.38 4.55
CA ILE A 130 -10.54 -17.64 5.16
C ILE A 130 -10.66 -18.58 6.37
N PHE A 131 -11.82 -18.62 7.02
CA PHE A 131 -12.02 -19.47 8.18
C PHE A 131 -12.15 -20.94 7.79
N PRO A 132 -11.82 -21.88 8.69
CA PRO A 132 -12.15 -23.29 8.54
C PRO A 132 -13.64 -23.48 8.23
N GLU A 133 -14.00 -24.46 7.38
CA GLU A 133 -15.37 -24.67 6.89
C GLU A 133 -16.43 -24.68 8.02
N ARG A 134 -16.10 -25.29 9.16
CA ARG A 134 -16.97 -25.32 10.34
C ARG A 134 -17.30 -23.94 10.91
N LEU A 135 -16.39 -22.98 10.79
CA LEU A 135 -16.54 -21.61 11.27
C LEU A 135 -17.14 -20.67 10.22
N GLN A 136 -17.11 -21.03 8.93
CA GLN A 136 -17.69 -20.20 7.85
C GLN A 136 -19.21 -20.00 8.01
N ARG A 137 -19.89 -20.91 8.72
CA ARG A 137 -21.33 -20.83 9.02
C ARG A 137 -21.65 -20.30 10.42
N SER A 138 -20.68 -19.67 11.08
CA SER A 138 -20.83 -19.12 12.42
C SER A 138 -21.34 -17.68 12.40
N TYR A 139 -21.89 -17.21 13.52
CA TYR A 139 -22.23 -15.80 13.69
C TYR A 139 -20.98 -14.90 13.58
N PHE A 140 -19.81 -15.40 13.99
CA PHE A 140 -18.55 -14.66 13.84
C PHE A 140 -18.21 -14.42 12.37
N ALA A 141 -18.28 -15.46 11.53
CA ALA A 141 -18.10 -15.34 10.08
C ALA A 141 -19.07 -14.32 9.47
N TYR A 142 -20.33 -14.36 9.90
CA TYR A 142 -21.34 -13.40 9.49
C TYR A 142 -20.98 -11.95 9.85
N ILE A 143 -20.49 -11.67 11.06
CA ILE A 143 -20.06 -10.32 11.46
C ILE A 143 -18.80 -9.88 10.69
N VAL A 144 -17.85 -10.79 10.46
CA VAL A 144 -16.65 -10.49 9.65
C VAL A 144 -17.05 -10.13 8.21
N ARG A 145 -18.03 -10.84 7.64
CA ARG A 145 -18.60 -10.46 6.33
C ARG A 145 -19.32 -9.12 6.40
N ASP A 146 -20.19 -8.90 7.39
CA ASP A 146 -20.97 -7.67 7.55
C ASP A 146 -20.08 -6.42 7.64
N ALA A 147 -18.87 -6.55 8.20
CA ALA A 147 -17.87 -5.47 8.25
C ALA A 147 -17.41 -4.98 6.86
N THR A 148 -17.59 -5.76 5.79
CA THR A 148 -17.37 -5.32 4.40
C THR A 148 -18.28 -4.15 4.04
N SER A 149 -19.47 -4.03 4.66
CA SER A 149 -20.36 -2.91 4.39
C SER A 149 -19.79 -1.55 4.82
N ALA A 150 -18.67 -1.52 5.58
CA ALA A 150 -17.88 -0.33 5.90
C ALA A 150 -17.05 0.21 4.74
N THR A 151 -16.80 -0.56 3.67
CA THR A 151 -16.14 -0.07 2.45
C THR A 151 -17.14 0.52 1.48
N ASN A 152 -16.70 1.50 0.69
CA ASN A 152 -17.48 2.01 -0.44
C ASN A 152 -17.19 1.14 -1.67
N PRO A 153 -18.15 0.33 -2.15
CA PRO A 153 -17.93 -0.62 -3.26
C PRO A 153 -17.58 0.05 -4.59
N TYR A 154 -17.86 1.35 -4.74
CA TYR A 154 -17.64 2.11 -5.97
C TYR A 154 -16.47 3.12 -5.85
N GLY A 155 -15.76 3.15 -4.71
CA GLY A 155 -14.74 4.15 -4.42
C GLY A 155 -13.62 4.20 -5.46
N ALA A 156 -13.16 3.03 -5.93
CA ALA A 156 -12.07 2.92 -6.90
C ALA A 156 -12.35 3.67 -8.22
N LEU A 157 -13.62 3.81 -8.63
CA LEU A 157 -14.03 4.55 -9.83
C LEU A 157 -13.68 6.04 -9.74
N THR A 158 -13.50 6.57 -8.53
CA THR A 158 -13.24 8.00 -8.30
C THR A 158 -11.76 8.37 -8.49
N ILE A 159 -10.86 7.39 -8.49
CA ILE A 159 -9.42 7.63 -8.49
C ILE A 159 -8.85 8.17 -9.81
N PRO A 160 -9.23 7.65 -11.00
CA PRO A 160 -8.56 8.03 -12.26
C PRO A 160 -8.50 9.55 -12.48
N ARG A 161 -9.63 10.26 -12.29
CA ARG A 161 -9.68 11.71 -12.49
C ARG A 161 -8.74 12.48 -11.56
N MET A 162 -8.64 12.07 -10.30
CA MET A 162 -7.73 12.68 -9.33
C MET A 162 -6.27 12.35 -9.64
N ALA A 163 -5.99 11.10 -10.05
CA ALA A 163 -4.67 10.63 -10.41
C ALA A 163 -4.11 11.35 -11.66
N GLU A 164 -4.95 11.51 -12.70
CA GLU A 164 -4.64 12.32 -13.89
C GLU A 164 -4.32 13.76 -13.51
N ALA A 165 -5.16 14.40 -12.69
CA ALA A 165 -4.99 15.80 -12.31
C ALA A 165 -3.66 16.06 -11.61
N ILE A 166 -3.22 15.14 -10.74
CA ILE A 166 -1.94 15.28 -10.04
C ILE A 166 -0.75 14.73 -10.82
N ASN A 167 -0.96 14.15 -12.00
CA ASN A 167 0.05 13.53 -12.86
C ASN A 167 0.76 12.31 -12.24
N ILE A 168 -0.02 11.30 -11.83
CA ILE A 168 0.50 9.98 -11.46
C ILE A 168 -0.07 8.87 -12.37
N TYR A 169 0.68 7.79 -12.49
CA TYR A 169 0.20 6.57 -13.16
C TYR A 169 -0.95 5.95 -12.37
N HIS A 170 -1.87 5.30 -13.08
CA HIS A 170 -3.04 4.69 -12.48
C HIS A 170 -3.70 3.68 -13.42
N VAL A 171 -4.46 2.77 -12.84
CA VAL A 171 -5.43 1.93 -13.58
C VAL A 171 -6.76 2.66 -13.70
N LYS A 172 -7.54 2.31 -14.72
CA LYS A 172 -8.88 2.85 -14.97
C LYS A 172 -9.93 1.73 -14.86
N PRO A 173 -10.51 1.51 -13.67
CA PRO A 173 -11.52 0.48 -13.48
C PRO A 173 -12.85 0.86 -14.13
N GLU A 174 -13.52 -0.13 -14.72
CA GLU A 174 -14.84 -0.03 -15.33
C GLU A 174 -15.83 -0.93 -14.59
N LEU A 175 -16.97 -0.38 -14.16
CA LEU A 175 -18.04 -1.16 -13.54
C LEU A 175 -18.73 -2.02 -14.61
N VAL A 176 -18.74 -3.34 -14.41
CA VAL A 176 -19.37 -4.32 -15.29
C VAL A 176 -20.17 -5.35 -14.50
N TYR A 177 -21.15 -5.95 -15.15
CA TYR A 177 -21.77 -7.19 -14.71
C TYR A 177 -21.23 -8.37 -15.51
N VAL A 178 -20.78 -9.42 -14.83
CA VAL A 178 -20.26 -10.64 -15.46
C VAL A 178 -21.41 -11.63 -15.65
N PRO A 179 -21.89 -11.89 -16.89
CA PRO A 179 -22.95 -12.86 -17.12
C PRO A 179 -22.46 -14.30 -16.92
N HIS A 180 -23.40 -15.25 -16.79
CA HIS A 180 -23.12 -16.69 -16.78
C HIS A 180 -22.77 -17.23 -18.19
N ASP A 181 -21.80 -16.59 -18.85
CA ASP A 181 -21.39 -16.87 -20.23
C ASP A 181 -20.60 -18.20 -20.32
N PRO A 182 -20.96 -19.14 -21.22
CA PRO A 182 -20.23 -20.38 -21.45
C PRO A 182 -18.73 -20.21 -21.75
N ARG A 183 -18.31 -19.07 -22.31
CA ARG A 183 -16.89 -18.74 -22.59
C ARG A 183 -16.03 -18.64 -21.32
N LEU A 184 -16.65 -18.49 -20.14
CA LEU A 184 -15.95 -18.55 -18.85
C LEU A 184 -15.47 -19.97 -18.50
N GLY A 185 -15.98 -21.00 -19.18
CA GLY A 185 -15.60 -22.39 -18.95
C GLY A 185 -15.78 -22.81 -17.50
N ALA A 186 -14.74 -23.40 -16.90
CA ALA A 186 -14.74 -23.85 -15.52
C ALA A 186 -14.98 -22.72 -14.49
N TYR A 187 -14.79 -21.46 -14.88
CA TYR A 187 -14.96 -20.31 -13.99
C TYR A 187 -16.38 -19.73 -14.01
N ARG A 188 -17.26 -20.20 -14.92
CA ARG A 188 -18.64 -19.70 -15.08
C ARG A 188 -19.36 -19.65 -13.74
N ASP A 189 -19.34 -20.76 -13.01
CA ASP A 189 -20.05 -20.87 -11.73
C ASP A 189 -19.28 -20.24 -10.58
N SER A 190 -18.09 -19.67 -10.78
CA SER A 190 -17.38 -18.94 -9.72
C SER A 190 -17.66 -17.44 -9.83
N ILE A 191 -17.55 -16.87 -11.03
CA ILE A 191 -17.63 -15.42 -11.24
C ILE A 191 -18.90 -14.94 -11.95
N GLY A 192 -19.62 -15.83 -12.65
CA GLY A 192 -20.87 -15.49 -13.31
C GLY A 192 -21.91 -14.97 -12.31
N GLY A 193 -22.67 -13.97 -12.74
CA GLY A 193 -23.70 -13.31 -11.94
C GLY A 193 -23.15 -12.29 -10.94
N THR A 194 -21.91 -11.82 -11.10
CA THR A 194 -21.28 -10.84 -10.20
C THR A 194 -21.20 -9.45 -10.81
N LEU A 195 -21.41 -8.42 -9.98
CA LEU A 195 -20.89 -7.08 -10.27
C LEU A 195 -19.40 -7.04 -9.99
N ALA A 196 -18.64 -6.52 -10.95
CA ALA A 196 -17.18 -6.50 -10.91
C ALA A 196 -16.60 -5.18 -11.44
N LEU A 197 -15.34 -4.92 -11.10
CA LEU A 197 -14.50 -3.94 -11.74
C LEU A 197 -13.60 -4.64 -12.76
N LEU A 198 -13.65 -4.19 -14.01
CA LEU A 198 -12.75 -4.59 -15.09
C LEU A 198 -11.64 -3.55 -15.24
N GLU A 199 -10.38 -3.96 -15.16
CA GLU A 199 -9.24 -3.07 -15.38
C GLU A 199 -8.11 -3.80 -16.12
N ARG A 200 -7.31 -3.06 -16.90
CA ARG A 200 -6.08 -3.60 -17.49
C ARG A 200 -5.10 -3.94 -16.36
N ARG A 201 -4.47 -5.11 -16.42
CA ARG A 201 -3.48 -5.53 -15.41
C ARG A 201 -2.17 -4.77 -15.63
N PRO A 202 -1.65 -4.02 -14.64
CA PRO A 202 -0.37 -3.34 -14.75
C PRO A 202 0.78 -4.34 -14.50
N ASP A 203 1.17 -5.09 -15.52
CA ASP A 203 2.22 -6.11 -15.44
C ASP A 203 2.84 -6.36 -16.83
N GLY A 204 4.13 -6.66 -16.92
CA GLY A 204 4.79 -6.91 -18.20
C GLY A 204 4.84 -5.67 -19.08
N ASP A 205 4.76 -5.84 -20.41
CA ASP A 205 4.85 -4.74 -21.37
C ASP A 205 3.58 -3.86 -21.36
N GLN A 206 3.78 -2.56 -21.17
CA GLN A 206 2.75 -1.52 -21.15
C GLN A 206 3.12 -0.33 -22.06
N SER A 207 3.96 -0.56 -23.07
CA SER A 207 4.46 0.47 -24.00
C SER A 207 3.35 1.23 -24.73
N ASP A 208 2.21 0.58 -24.96
CA ASP A 208 1.02 1.14 -25.60
C ASP A 208 0.08 1.88 -24.64
N ASN A 209 0.39 1.92 -23.33
CA ASN A 209 -0.51 2.47 -22.31
C ASN A 209 0.07 3.70 -21.58
N PRO A 210 -0.35 4.92 -21.96
CA PRO A 210 0.16 6.14 -21.31
C PRO A 210 -0.26 6.27 -19.84
N LEU A 211 -1.36 5.65 -19.41
CA LEU A 211 -1.79 5.68 -18.00
C LEU A 211 -0.82 4.90 -17.08
N LEU A 212 -0.01 4.02 -17.67
CA LEU A 212 1.02 3.21 -17.01
C LEU A 212 2.43 3.62 -17.44
N GLY A 213 2.57 4.84 -17.96
CA GLY A 213 3.87 5.43 -18.28
C GLY A 213 4.51 4.95 -19.58
N ASN A 214 3.75 4.31 -20.49
CA ASN A 214 4.29 3.70 -21.71
C ASN A 214 5.50 2.79 -21.39
N ALA A 215 5.45 2.10 -20.26
CA ALA A 215 6.60 1.39 -19.74
C ALA A 215 6.85 0.09 -20.55
N PRO A 216 8.07 -0.16 -21.06
CA PRO A 216 8.41 -1.42 -21.71
C PRO A 216 8.30 -2.61 -20.77
N LYS A 217 8.36 -2.35 -19.45
CA LYS A 217 8.18 -3.36 -18.42
C LYS A 217 7.56 -2.75 -17.17
N VAL A 218 6.59 -3.46 -16.60
CA VAL A 218 6.00 -3.19 -15.29
C VAL A 218 6.26 -4.36 -14.37
N LYS A 219 6.86 -4.08 -13.21
CA LYS A 219 7.31 -5.07 -12.22
C LYS A 219 6.47 -5.07 -10.95
N SER A 220 6.50 -6.19 -10.23
CA SER A 220 6.02 -6.28 -8.85
C SER A 220 6.94 -5.53 -7.89
N THR A 221 6.42 -5.15 -6.72
CA THR A 221 7.24 -4.55 -5.66
C THR A 221 8.34 -5.48 -5.18
N ARG A 222 8.07 -6.79 -5.10
CA ARG A 222 9.09 -7.81 -4.82
C ARG A 222 10.25 -7.69 -5.81
N SER A 223 9.98 -7.74 -7.12
CA SER A 223 11.03 -7.65 -8.14
C SER A 223 11.79 -6.32 -8.08
N ALA A 224 11.10 -5.19 -7.96
CA ALA A 224 11.74 -3.88 -7.96
C ALA A 224 12.63 -3.67 -6.71
N ILE A 225 12.15 -4.07 -5.53
CA ILE A 225 12.95 -3.98 -4.29
C ILE A 225 14.11 -4.98 -4.34
N THR A 226 13.89 -6.22 -4.78
CA THR A 226 14.98 -7.20 -4.93
C THR A 226 16.09 -6.61 -5.80
N GLU A 227 15.77 -6.08 -6.98
CA GLU A 227 16.78 -5.52 -7.87
C GLU A 227 17.49 -4.30 -7.27
N ARG A 228 16.77 -3.42 -6.55
CA ARG A 228 17.38 -2.29 -5.82
C ARG A 228 18.26 -2.72 -4.64
N LEU A 229 18.04 -3.90 -4.06
CA LEU A 229 18.80 -4.36 -2.89
C LEU A 229 19.92 -5.32 -3.27
N THR A 230 19.81 -6.05 -4.38
CA THR A 230 20.88 -6.93 -4.88
C THR A 230 21.86 -6.21 -5.80
N ASP A 231 21.48 -5.03 -6.28
CA ASP A 231 22.30 -4.13 -7.10
C ASP A 231 22.10 -2.68 -6.65
N ASN A 232 23.06 -1.79 -6.94
CA ASN A 232 23.05 -0.39 -6.56
C ASN A 232 22.93 0.59 -7.73
N ASP A 233 22.64 0.09 -8.94
CA ASP A 233 22.44 0.92 -10.14
C ASP A 233 21.02 1.51 -10.25
N SER A 234 20.00 0.75 -9.84
CA SER A 234 18.59 1.15 -10.00
C SER A 234 18.08 1.96 -8.81
N HIS A 235 17.07 2.81 -9.01
CA HIS A 235 16.47 3.60 -7.94
C HIS A 235 14.96 3.78 -8.11
N PHE A 236 14.27 4.15 -7.04
CA PHE A 236 12.87 4.56 -7.07
C PHE A 236 12.77 6.06 -7.34
N ASP A 237 11.72 6.50 -8.03
CA ASP A 237 11.39 7.93 -8.16
C ASP A 237 10.58 8.37 -6.92
N ALA A 238 11.25 8.80 -5.84
CA ALA A 238 10.55 9.10 -4.60
C ALA A 238 9.62 10.31 -4.71
N ARG A 239 9.94 11.28 -5.58
CA ARG A 239 9.06 12.44 -5.83
C ARG A 239 7.73 11.98 -6.44
N PHE A 240 7.79 11.09 -7.43
CA PHE A 240 6.59 10.51 -8.04
C PHE A 240 5.82 9.62 -7.06
N TYR A 241 6.53 8.84 -6.24
CA TYR A 241 5.91 8.02 -5.19
C TYR A 241 5.21 8.89 -4.14
N LEU A 242 5.84 9.96 -3.63
CA LEU A 242 5.25 10.86 -2.64
C LEU A 242 3.93 11.47 -3.13
N ARG A 243 3.88 11.87 -4.40
CA ARG A 243 2.68 12.41 -5.03
C ARG A 243 1.51 11.40 -4.96
N ALA A 244 1.76 10.12 -5.20
CA ALA A 244 0.77 9.07 -5.03
C ALA A 244 0.37 8.88 -3.56
N ARG A 245 1.34 8.88 -2.64
CA ARG A 245 1.09 8.75 -1.20
C ARG A 245 0.26 9.90 -0.62
N LEU A 246 0.44 11.12 -1.13
CA LEU A 246 -0.38 12.27 -0.74
C LEU A 246 -1.84 12.07 -1.16
N LEU A 247 -2.10 11.52 -2.36
CA LEU A 247 -3.46 11.16 -2.77
C LEU A 247 -4.07 10.12 -1.83
N ASP A 248 -3.29 9.11 -1.43
CA ASP A 248 -3.72 8.07 -0.48
C ASP A 248 -4.21 8.67 0.83
N MET A 249 -3.49 9.68 1.36
CA MET A 249 -3.89 10.40 2.57
C MET A 249 -5.14 11.26 2.35
N VAL A 250 -5.28 11.90 1.18
CA VAL A 250 -6.47 12.69 0.81
C VAL A 250 -7.72 11.81 0.75
N VAL A 251 -7.66 10.63 0.13
CA VAL A 251 -8.82 9.72 0.01
C VAL A 251 -9.00 8.80 1.22
N GLY A 252 -8.00 8.76 2.11
CA GLY A 252 -8.03 7.96 3.33
C GLY A 252 -7.85 6.46 3.08
N ASP A 253 -6.97 6.11 2.15
CA ASP A 253 -6.61 4.73 1.87
C ASP A 253 -5.74 4.18 3.01
N TRP A 254 -6.29 3.29 3.83
CA TRP A 254 -5.60 2.72 5.00
C TRP A 254 -4.82 1.44 4.69
N SER A 255 -4.94 0.90 3.47
CA SER A 255 -4.35 -0.39 3.09
C SER A 255 -3.44 -0.18 1.88
N ARG A 256 -2.24 0.34 2.16
CA ARG A 256 -1.20 0.61 1.16
C ARG A 256 0.04 -0.24 1.45
N HIS A 257 -0.12 -1.55 1.43
CA HIS A 257 0.99 -2.49 1.51
C HIS A 257 1.62 -2.71 0.13
N GLU A 258 2.68 -3.49 0.06
CA GLU A 258 3.59 -3.54 -1.08
C GLU A 258 2.94 -4.12 -2.35
N ASP A 259 1.99 -5.05 -2.24
CA ASP A 259 1.24 -5.59 -3.39
C ASP A 259 0.21 -4.63 -4.01
N ASN A 260 -0.07 -3.52 -3.33
CA ASN A 260 -0.90 -2.46 -3.90
C ASN A 260 -0.11 -1.54 -4.85
N TRP A 261 1.14 -1.89 -5.14
CA TRP A 261 2.02 -1.17 -6.05
C TRP A 261 2.54 -2.08 -7.17
N ARG A 262 2.72 -1.45 -8.32
CA ARG A 262 3.51 -1.93 -9.44
C ARG A 262 4.49 -0.83 -9.82
N TRP A 263 5.51 -1.18 -10.58
CA TRP A 263 6.61 -0.27 -10.87
C TRP A 263 6.86 -0.26 -12.37
N ALA A 264 6.55 0.88 -13.00
CA ALA A 264 6.95 1.15 -14.36
C ALA A 264 8.47 1.32 -14.39
N GLU A 265 9.12 0.47 -15.17
CA GLU A 265 10.54 0.52 -15.42
C GLU A 265 10.81 1.50 -16.56
N THR A 266 11.60 2.51 -16.30
CA THR A 266 12.15 3.39 -17.32
C THR A 266 13.66 3.24 -17.32
N GLU A 267 14.24 2.91 -18.48
CA GLU A 267 15.69 2.80 -18.62
C GLU A 267 16.37 4.09 -18.19
N HIS A 268 17.38 3.91 -17.34
CA HIS A 268 18.37 4.89 -17.00
C HIS A 268 19.71 4.46 -17.66
N HIS A 269 20.68 5.36 -17.75
CA HIS A 269 21.97 5.06 -18.38
C HIS A 269 22.64 3.80 -17.78
N ASN A 270 23.31 3.00 -18.63
CA ASN A 270 24.12 1.83 -18.26
C ASN A 270 23.36 0.68 -17.55
N ASN A 271 22.19 0.26 -18.05
CA ASN A 271 21.37 -0.83 -17.49
C ASN A 271 20.82 -0.55 -16.07
N ALA A 272 20.93 0.68 -15.59
CA ALA A 272 20.20 1.15 -14.41
C ALA A 272 18.73 1.38 -14.77
N TYR A 273 17.84 1.26 -13.80
CA TYR A 273 16.42 1.57 -14.00
C TYR A 273 15.92 2.59 -12.97
N THR A 274 15.06 3.49 -13.43
CA THR A 274 14.22 4.29 -12.54
C THR A 274 12.85 3.62 -12.43
N TYR A 275 12.42 3.33 -11.21
CA TYR A 275 11.12 2.73 -10.91
C TYR A 275 10.10 3.80 -10.52
N ARG A 276 9.07 3.96 -11.38
CA ARG A 276 7.94 4.86 -11.10
C ARG A 276 6.71 4.10 -10.63
N ALA A 277 6.13 4.57 -9.53
CA ALA A 277 5.04 3.90 -8.86
C ALA A 277 3.74 3.88 -9.68
N ILE A 278 3.10 2.72 -9.79
CA ILE A 278 1.76 2.51 -10.31
C ILE A 278 0.91 1.98 -9.14
N PRO A 279 0.10 2.83 -8.49
CA PRO A 279 -0.84 2.39 -7.47
C PRO A 279 -1.97 1.56 -8.10
N ARG A 280 -2.33 0.47 -7.43
CA ARG A 280 -3.49 -0.38 -7.75
C ARG A 280 -4.27 -0.70 -6.47
N ASP A 281 -5.40 -1.39 -6.64
CA ASP A 281 -6.19 -1.97 -5.55
C ASP A 281 -6.70 -0.91 -4.54
N ARG A 282 -7.69 -0.12 -4.98
CA ARG A 282 -8.19 1.08 -4.29
C ARG A 282 -9.49 0.83 -3.51
N ASP A 283 -9.61 -0.36 -2.93
CA ASP A 283 -10.86 -0.83 -2.32
C ASP A 283 -11.09 -0.33 -0.89
N ASN A 284 -10.06 0.27 -0.27
CA ASN A 284 -10.05 0.65 1.16
C ASN A 284 -10.10 2.17 1.39
N ILE A 285 -10.53 2.92 0.37
CA ILE A 285 -10.74 4.37 0.46
C ILE A 285 -12.13 4.69 1.03
N TYR A 286 -12.29 5.92 1.54
CA TYR A 286 -13.56 6.41 2.11
C TYR A 286 -14.16 5.55 3.23
N TYR A 287 -13.36 4.71 3.89
CA TYR A 287 -13.84 3.72 4.85
C TYR A 287 -14.75 4.32 5.94
N LYS A 288 -15.86 3.65 6.29
CA LYS A 288 -16.85 4.13 7.29
C LYS A 288 -17.08 3.05 8.34
N PHE A 289 -16.29 3.10 9.41
CA PHE A 289 -16.23 2.05 10.43
C PHE A 289 -16.78 2.49 11.79
N GLU A 290 -16.53 3.73 12.20
CA GLU A 290 -16.76 4.23 13.57
C GLU A 290 -18.15 4.84 13.77
N ASP A 291 -19.20 4.20 13.23
CA ASP A 291 -20.59 4.65 13.31
C ASP A 291 -21.54 3.65 13.96
N GLY A 292 -21.00 2.60 14.61
CA GLY A 292 -21.73 1.69 15.49
C GLY A 292 -21.06 1.52 16.85
N ILE A 293 -21.80 1.07 17.86
CA ILE A 293 -21.30 0.89 19.23
C ILE A 293 -20.11 -0.08 19.27
N ILE A 294 -20.21 -1.21 18.58
CA ILE A 294 -19.21 -2.27 18.59
C ILE A 294 -17.92 -1.81 17.87
N PRO A 295 -17.96 -1.35 16.59
CA PRO A 295 -16.77 -0.79 15.94
C PRO A 295 -16.11 0.36 16.70
N TRP A 296 -16.93 1.26 17.29
CA TRP A 296 -16.43 2.35 18.13
C TRP A 296 -15.63 1.82 19.33
N PHE A 297 -16.15 0.79 20.01
CA PHE A 297 -15.45 0.12 21.10
C PHE A 297 -14.14 -0.51 20.61
N PHE A 298 -14.17 -1.31 19.53
CA PHE A 298 -12.97 -1.89 18.93
C PHE A 298 -11.89 -0.83 18.66
N LYS A 299 -12.27 0.32 18.12
CA LYS A 299 -11.33 1.41 17.86
C LYS A 299 -10.78 2.03 19.15
N ARG A 300 -11.64 2.25 20.16
CA ARG A 300 -11.26 2.85 21.45
C ARG A 300 -10.17 2.06 22.18
N PHE A 301 -10.18 0.73 22.03
CA PHE A 301 -9.17 -0.17 22.62
C PHE A 301 -7.97 -0.44 21.70
N GLY A 302 -7.87 0.25 20.56
CA GLY A 302 -6.69 0.20 19.70
C GLY A 302 -6.58 -1.03 18.82
N PHE A 303 -7.66 -1.80 18.61
CA PHE A 303 -7.64 -2.90 17.65
C PHE A 303 -7.51 -2.35 16.22
N LYS A 304 -6.55 -2.89 15.46
CA LYS A 304 -6.24 -2.50 14.06
C LYS A 304 -6.24 -0.96 13.88
N PRO A 305 -5.27 -0.25 14.48
CA PRO A 305 -5.28 1.22 14.55
C PRO A 305 -5.27 1.91 13.18
N HIS A 306 -4.86 1.22 12.12
CA HIS A 306 -4.88 1.72 10.75
C HIS A 306 -6.29 1.80 10.14
N PHE A 307 -7.26 1.00 10.60
CA PHE A 307 -8.65 1.11 10.14
C PHE A 307 -9.22 2.45 10.62
N GLN A 308 -9.37 3.41 9.71
CA GLN A 308 -9.81 4.75 10.04
C GLN A 308 -11.03 5.17 9.26
N THR A 309 -12.01 5.71 9.98
CA THR A 309 -13.15 6.32 9.32
C THR A 309 -12.74 7.57 8.55
N PHE A 310 -13.21 7.68 7.32
CA PHE A 310 -13.00 8.82 6.45
C PHE A 310 -13.76 10.04 6.99
N ARG A 311 -12.98 10.98 7.54
CA ARG A 311 -13.44 12.21 8.18
C ARG A 311 -12.76 13.42 7.55
N LYS A 312 -13.38 14.59 7.74
CA LYS A 312 -12.87 15.91 7.31
C LYS A 312 -11.44 16.21 7.80
N ASN A 313 -11.10 15.82 9.03
CA ASN A 313 -9.78 16.01 9.61
C ASN A 313 -9.07 14.65 9.78
N LEU A 314 -7.84 14.54 9.26
CA LEU A 314 -6.96 13.39 9.42
C LEU A 314 -6.04 13.59 10.63
N ARG A 315 -6.55 13.27 11.83
CA ARG A 315 -5.80 13.43 13.08
C ARG A 315 -4.74 12.37 13.34
N GLN A 316 -4.82 11.19 12.73
CA GLN A 316 -3.91 10.07 13.03
C GLN A 316 -3.23 9.59 11.74
N VAL A 317 -2.47 10.47 11.09
CA VAL A 317 -1.80 10.17 9.82
C VAL A 317 -0.81 9.00 9.96
N GLU A 318 -0.14 8.86 11.10
CA GLU A 318 0.78 7.73 11.36
C GLU A 318 0.05 6.39 11.31
N LYS A 319 -1.10 6.31 11.99
CA LYS A 319 -1.88 5.08 11.98
C LYS A 319 -2.44 4.77 10.60
N LEU A 320 -2.88 5.78 9.84
CA LEU A 320 -3.41 5.56 8.50
C LEU A 320 -2.36 4.92 7.60
N ASN A 321 -1.12 5.41 7.69
CA ASN A 321 -0.01 4.96 6.86
C ASN A 321 0.77 3.76 7.45
N LEU A 322 0.25 3.09 8.48
CA LEU A 322 0.97 2.01 9.16
C LEU A 322 1.34 0.86 8.22
N SER A 323 0.45 0.51 7.27
CA SER A 323 0.72 -0.57 6.30
C SER A 323 1.76 -0.20 5.24
N ALA A 324 1.98 1.09 5.00
CA ALA A 324 2.92 1.60 4.00
C ALA A 324 4.29 1.88 4.60
N ARG A 325 4.44 1.79 5.92
CA ARG A 325 5.56 2.36 6.65
C ARG A 325 6.91 1.89 6.14
N ASN A 326 7.06 0.59 5.88
CA ASN A 326 8.34 0.02 5.42
C ASN A 326 8.75 0.55 4.05
N LEU A 327 7.81 0.61 3.10
CA LEU A 327 8.07 1.13 1.76
C LEU A 327 8.28 2.66 1.78
N ASP A 328 7.50 3.37 2.60
CA ASP A 328 7.63 4.82 2.79
C ASP A 328 9.00 5.17 3.42
N GLU A 329 9.48 4.40 4.39
CA GLU A 329 10.82 4.57 4.99
C GLU A 329 11.94 4.26 3.99
N LEU A 330 11.79 3.25 3.14
CA LEU A 330 12.80 2.92 2.12
C LEU A 330 12.90 4.03 1.06
N ILE A 331 11.76 4.47 0.53
CA ILE A 331 11.72 5.32 -0.67
C ILE A 331 11.77 6.81 -0.30
N LEU A 332 11.00 7.25 0.69
CA LEU A 332 10.87 8.69 0.99
C LEU A 332 12.01 9.23 1.86
N ALA A 333 12.93 8.37 2.32
CA ALA A 333 14.10 8.78 3.09
C ALA A 333 15.01 9.75 2.33
N GLU A 334 15.05 9.71 1.00
CA GLU A 334 15.85 10.63 0.18
C GLU A 334 15.32 12.06 0.14
N LEU A 335 14.04 12.26 0.44
CA LEU A 335 13.41 13.57 0.30
C LEU A 335 13.58 14.42 1.55
N GLU A 336 13.89 15.70 1.33
CA GLU A 336 13.92 16.72 2.37
C GLU A 336 12.54 17.38 2.52
N TRP A 337 12.36 18.17 3.58
CA TRP A 337 11.08 18.85 3.81
C TRP A 337 10.69 19.76 2.62
N GLN A 338 11.68 20.40 1.99
CA GLN A 338 11.45 21.26 0.84
C GLN A 338 10.80 20.48 -0.32
N ASP A 339 11.28 19.27 -0.61
CA ASP A 339 10.68 18.40 -1.62
C ASP A 339 9.23 18.05 -1.27
N TRP A 340 8.99 17.69 -0.01
CA TRP A 340 7.64 17.38 0.48
C TRP A 340 6.70 18.57 0.33
N GLN A 341 7.15 19.76 0.70
CA GLN A 341 6.36 20.97 0.61
C GLN A 341 5.99 21.29 -0.83
N GLU A 342 6.96 21.29 -1.75
CA GLU A 342 6.74 21.54 -3.19
C GLU A 342 5.76 20.55 -3.82
N ILE A 343 5.95 19.25 -3.55
CA ILE A 343 5.08 18.22 -4.08
C ILE A 343 3.68 18.36 -3.49
N THR A 344 3.57 18.67 -2.20
CA THR A 344 2.29 18.89 -1.52
C THR A 344 1.54 20.09 -2.09
N ASP A 345 2.22 21.20 -2.34
CA ASP A 345 1.63 22.39 -2.97
C ASP A 345 1.10 22.08 -4.37
N SER A 346 1.87 21.32 -5.15
CA SER A 346 1.45 20.92 -6.50
C SER A 346 0.22 20.00 -6.48
N VAL A 347 0.16 19.03 -5.56
CA VAL A 347 -0.98 18.11 -5.40
C VAL A 347 -2.22 18.86 -4.92
N GLN A 348 -2.07 19.71 -3.90
CA GLN A 348 -3.16 20.51 -3.34
C GLN A 348 -3.78 21.45 -4.39
N THR A 349 -2.94 22.06 -5.24
CA THR A 349 -3.38 22.96 -6.32
C THR A 349 -4.09 22.21 -7.44
N ALA A 350 -3.56 21.07 -7.85
CA ALA A 350 -4.11 20.26 -8.94
C ALA A 350 -5.47 19.63 -8.60
N LEU A 351 -5.72 19.29 -7.33
CA LEU A 351 -7.00 18.74 -6.86
C LEU A 351 -8.06 19.84 -6.68
N THR A 352 -8.40 20.54 -7.76
CA THR A 352 -9.43 21.61 -7.72
C THR A 352 -10.80 21.09 -7.26
N ASN A 353 -11.70 21.99 -6.85
CA ASN A 353 -13.07 21.58 -6.50
C ASN A 353 -13.77 20.86 -7.65
N GLN A 354 -13.54 21.31 -8.89
CA GLN A 354 -14.07 20.68 -10.09
C GLN A 354 -13.51 19.27 -10.28
N VAL A 355 -12.20 19.07 -10.15
CA VAL A 355 -11.57 17.74 -10.25
C VAL A 355 -12.16 16.77 -9.23
N LEU A 356 -12.32 17.21 -7.97
CA LEU A 356 -12.90 16.37 -6.92
C LEU A 356 -14.38 16.05 -7.18
N GLU A 357 -15.16 16.99 -7.71
CA GLU A 357 -16.55 16.75 -8.05
C GLU A 357 -16.69 15.80 -9.24
N GLU A 358 -15.96 16.04 -10.34
CA GLU A 358 -15.91 15.18 -11.51
C GLU A 358 -15.47 13.76 -11.16
N ALA A 359 -14.48 13.62 -10.27
CA ALA A 359 -14.02 12.33 -9.77
C ALA A 359 -15.15 11.54 -9.10
N LEU A 360 -15.96 12.18 -8.24
CA LEU A 360 -17.06 11.50 -7.56
C LEU A 360 -18.22 11.17 -8.51
N ARG A 361 -18.41 11.93 -9.59
CA ARG A 361 -19.41 11.66 -10.63
C ARG A 361 -19.10 10.42 -11.47
N ALA A 362 -17.90 9.83 -11.33
CA ALA A 362 -17.59 8.53 -11.93
C ALA A 362 -18.31 7.35 -11.24
N MET A 363 -18.83 7.54 -10.03
CA MET A 363 -19.73 6.57 -9.41
C MET A 363 -21.10 6.59 -10.10
N PRO A 364 -21.88 5.49 -10.06
CA PRO A 364 -23.26 5.50 -10.54
C PRO A 364 -24.08 6.63 -9.90
N ASP A 365 -24.99 7.25 -10.66
CA ASP A 365 -25.77 8.41 -10.20
C ASP A 365 -26.55 8.15 -8.89
N THR A 366 -27.08 6.94 -8.72
CA THR A 366 -27.78 6.51 -7.51
C THR A 366 -26.84 6.53 -6.30
N VAL A 367 -25.61 6.06 -6.47
CA VAL A 367 -24.56 6.06 -5.44
C VAL A 367 -24.10 7.49 -5.15
N TYR A 368 -23.84 8.29 -6.19
CA TYR A 368 -23.43 9.68 -6.01
C TYR A 368 -24.46 10.48 -5.20
N LYS A 369 -25.76 10.33 -5.49
CA LYS A 369 -26.82 11.02 -4.74
C LYS A 369 -26.83 10.66 -3.25
N LEU A 370 -26.49 9.42 -2.90
CA LEU A 370 -26.50 8.91 -1.53
C LEU A 370 -25.27 9.34 -0.71
N THR A 371 -24.08 9.37 -1.31
CA THR A 371 -22.82 9.61 -0.55
C THR A 371 -21.87 10.65 -1.15
N GLY A 372 -22.07 11.03 -2.42
CA GLY A 372 -21.20 11.95 -3.16
C GLY A 372 -21.01 13.31 -2.47
N PRO A 373 -22.07 14.07 -2.15
CA PRO A 373 -21.94 15.38 -1.50
C PRO A 373 -21.17 15.34 -0.17
N GLU A 374 -21.45 14.35 0.69
CA GLU A 374 -20.73 14.21 1.97
C GLU A 374 -19.25 13.89 1.75
N THR A 375 -18.96 12.99 0.81
CA THR A 375 -17.59 12.60 0.45
C THR A 375 -16.82 13.77 -0.14
N LEU A 376 -17.46 14.59 -0.99
CA LEU A 376 -16.87 15.78 -1.60
C LEU A 376 -16.41 16.79 -0.54
N GLU A 377 -17.25 17.05 0.46
CA GLU A 377 -16.92 17.98 1.55
C GLU A 377 -15.76 17.46 2.42
N LYS A 378 -15.66 16.13 2.61
CA LYS A 378 -14.52 15.52 3.30
C LYS A 378 -13.23 15.62 2.47
N LEU A 379 -13.29 15.35 1.18
CA LEU A 379 -12.16 15.47 0.25
C LEU A 379 -11.62 16.91 0.19
N LYS A 380 -12.51 17.89 -0.02
CA LYS A 380 -12.14 19.32 -0.01
C LYS A 380 -11.46 19.71 1.31
N SER A 381 -12.04 19.27 2.43
CA SER A 381 -11.46 19.53 3.75
C SER A 381 -10.06 18.93 3.90
N ARG A 382 -9.85 17.67 3.50
CA ARG A 382 -8.53 17.02 3.60
C ARG A 382 -7.49 17.64 2.69
N ARG A 383 -7.85 17.92 1.43
CA ARG A 383 -6.98 18.65 0.49
C ARG A 383 -6.55 20.00 1.07
N ASN A 384 -7.48 20.76 1.67
CA ASN A 384 -7.15 22.07 2.26
C ASN A 384 -6.20 21.97 3.47
N GLN A 385 -6.17 20.83 4.15
CA GLN A 385 -5.26 20.54 5.27
C GLN A 385 -3.99 19.79 4.83
N LEU A 386 -3.78 19.58 3.52
CA LEU A 386 -2.78 18.63 3.04
C LEU A 386 -1.36 19.01 3.45
N GLN A 387 -1.02 20.31 3.48
CA GLN A 387 0.26 20.79 4.00
C GLN A 387 0.51 20.37 5.46
N GLU A 388 -0.48 20.50 6.35
CA GLU A 388 -0.35 20.09 7.74
C GLU A 388 -0.21 18.56 7.85
N ILE A 389 -1.02 17.81 7.10
CA ILE A 389 -0.97 16.35 7.05
C ILE A 389 0.40 15.87 6.57
N SER A 390 0.90 16.47 5.49
CA SER A 390 2.20 16.19 4.88
C SER A 390 3.34 16.48 5.84
N ARG A 391 3.35 17.66 6.48
CA ARG A 391 4.36 18.01 7.49
C ARG A 391 4.40 17.04 8.65
N ARG A 392 3.23 16.68 9.19
CA ARG A 392 3.13 15.74 10.31
C ARG A 392 3.67 14.37 9.91
N TYR A 393 3.32 13.86 8.73
CA TYR A 393 3.82 12.56 8.30
C TYR A 393 5.32 12.57 7.98
N PHE A 394 5.82 13.62 7.33
CA PHE A 394 7.26 13.85 7.14
C PHE A 394 8.01 13.80 8.47
N THR A 395 7.56 14.52 9.49
CA THR A 395 8.23 14.53 10.81
C THR A 395 8.31 13.13 11.43
N ILE A 396 7.28 12.29 11.24
CA ILE A 396 7.28 10.91 11.76
C ILE A 396 8.27 10.03 10.98
N LEU A 397 8.41 10.22 9.67
CA LEU A 397 9.44 9.53 8.87
C LEU A 397 10.85 10.06 9.15
N ALA A 398 10.99 11.35 9.42
CA ALA A 398 12.28 12.00 9.62
C ALA A 398 12.88 11.80 11.03
N GLU A 399 12.09 11.29 11.98
CA GLU A 399 12.56 11.00 13.35
C GLU A 399 13.68 9.96 13.36
N ASP A 400 13.51 8.89 12.58
CA ASP A 400 14.50 7.82 12.38
C ASP A 400 14.79 7.70 10.88
N VAL A 401 15.88 8.34 10.43
CA VAL A 401 16.31 8.26 9.03
C VAL A 401 17.04 6.94 8.83
N THR A 402 16.51 6.09 7.96
CA THR A 402 17.08 4.79 7.62
C THR A 402 17.60 4.82 6.20
N LEU A 403 18.90 4.57 6.03
CA LEU A 403 19.56 4.44 4.75
C LEU A 403 20.04 3.01 4.56
N VAL A 404 19.64 2.42 3.44
CA VAL A 404 19.90 1.01 3.12
C VAL A 404 20.74 0.95 1.84
N GLY A 405 21.90 0.32 1.96
CA GLY A 405 22.79 -0.04 0.85
C GLY A 405 22.19 -1.16 0.00
N SER A 406 23.05 -2.06 -0.47
CA SER A 406 22.73 -3.20 -1.30
C SER A 406 23.68 -4.37 -1.02
N ASP A 407 23.53 -5.49 -1.71
CA ASP A 407 24.52 -6.59 -1.69
C ASP A 407 25.76 -6.28 -2.57
N LYS A 408 25.96 -5.00 -2.92
CA LYS A 408 27.13 -4.46 -3.61
C LYS A 408 27.89 -3.51 -2.69
N HIS A 409 29.00 -2.99 -3.17
CA HIS A 409 29.90 -2.14 -2.40
C HIS A 409 29.43 -0.69 -2.40
N GLU A 410 29.32 -0.13 -1.21
CA GLU A 410 29.02 1.28 -0.98
C GLU A 410 30.02 1.96 -0.03
N GLN A 411 30.16 3.27 -0.22
CA GLN A 411 30.80 4.16 0.74
C GLN A 411 29.74 5.05 1.38
N PHE A 412 29.58 4.92 2.70
CA PHE A 412 28.75 5.78 3.52
C PHE A 412 29.61 6.88 4.14
N VAL A 413 29.31 8.14 3.84
CA VAL A 413 30.00 9.30 4.40
C VAL A 413 29.04 10.08 5.28
N VAL A 414 29.32 10.12 6.58
CA VAL A 414 28.60 10.92 7.56
C VAL A 414 29.46 12.09 8.01
N HIS A 415 29.05 13.29 7.62
CA HIS A 415 29.72 14.53 8.02
C HIS A 415 28.91 15.24 9.09
N VAL A 416 29.43 15.24 10.32
CA VAL A 416 28.87 16.00 11.44
C VAL A 416 29.29 17.46 11.29
N ILE A 417 28.41 18.26 10.66
CA ILE A 417 28.62 19.69 10.41
C ILE A 417 28.59 20.47 11.72
N SER A 418 27.65 20.15 12.61
CA SER A 418 27.49 20.75 13.93
C SER A 418 26.86 19.77 14.92
N GLU A 419 26.60 20.21 16.16
CA GLU A 419 25.86 19.37 17.12
C GLU A 419 24.44 19.03 16.64
N ASP A 420 23.84 19.90 15.83
CA ASP A 420 22.45 19.78 15.37
C ASP A 420 22.34 19.31 13.92
N GLU A 421 23.39 19.38 13.12
CA GLU A 421 23.33 19.10 11.67
C GLU A 421 24.32 18.02 11.25
N VAL A 422 23.82 17.02 10.54
CA VAL A 422 24.58 15.90 9.99
C VAL A 422 24.23 15.73 8.52
N LYS A 423 25.24 15.73 7.65
CA LYS A 423 25.08 15.37 6.24
C LYS A 423 25.44 13.90 6.05
N ILE A 424 24.60 13.18 5.31
CA ILE A 424 24.76 11.76 5.03
C ILE A 424 24.82 11.60 3.52
N GLU A 425 25.84 10.92 3.04
CA GLU A 425 26.04 10.62 1.63
C GLU A 425 26.33 9.13 1.47
N MET A 426 25.82 8.53 0.40
CA MET A 426 26.11 7.14 0.04
C MET A 426 26.53 7.11 -1.41
N PHE A 427 27.65 6.44 -1.67
CA PHE A 427 28.22 6.32 -3.00
C PHE A 427 28.38 4.85 -3.38
N LYS A 428 28.14 4.55 -4.65
CA LYS A 428 28.57 3.29 -5.27
C LYS A 428 30.09 3.26 -5.38
N THR A 429 30.70 2.14 -5.02
CA THR A 429 32.13 1.87 -5.24
C THR A 429 32.34 0.66 -6.15
N ASP A 430 33.53 0.55 -6.75
CA ASP A 430 33.98 -0.73 -7.31
C ASP A 430 34.64 -1.62 -6.25
N LYS A 431 35.11 -2.80 -6.66
CA LYS A 431 35.75 -3.78 -5.77
C LYS A 431 37.07 -3.29 -5.18
N GLU A 432 37.68 -2.30 -5.82
CA GLU A 432 38.90 -1.64 -5.38
C GLU A 432 38.62 -0.47 -4.43
N GLY A 433 37.35 -0.17 -4.13
CA GLY A 433 36.92 0.91 -3.24
C GLY A 433 36.90 2.29 -3.90
N ILE A 434 37.00 2.37 -5.23
CA ILE A 434 36.97 3.63 -5.98
C ILE A 434 35.52 4.09 -6.17
N THR A 435 35.21 5.27 -5.66
CA THR A 435 33.90 5.93 -5.80
C THR A 435 33.51 6.11 -7.26
N LYS A 436 32.29 5.69 -7.63
CA LYS A 436 31.75 5.79 -9.00
C LYS A 436 30.59 6.77 -9.11
N GLN A 437 29.62 6.69 -8.21
CA GLN A 437 28.35 7.42 -8.34
C GLN A 437 27.78 7.78 -6.97
N LEU A 438 27.23 8.99 -6.84
CA LEU A 438 26.42 9.38 -5.68
C LEU A 438 25.04 8.74 -5.79
N LEU A 439 24.66 7.96 -4.78
CA LEU A 439 23.36 7.26 -4.70
C LEU A 439 22.36 8.01 -3.82
N TYR A 440 22.85 8.69 -2.78
CA TYR A 440 22.02 9.40 -1.81
C TYR A 440 22.78 10.57 -1.20
N SER A 441 22.12 11.70 -0.96
CA SER A 441 22.66 12.83 -0.21
C SER A 441 21.55 13.55 0.52
N ARG A 442 21.69 13.74 1.83
CA ARG A 442 20.71 14.47 2.65
C ARG A 442 21.35 15.13 3.86
N THR A 443 20.89 16.32 4.22
CA THR A 443 21.22 16.93 5.51
C THR A 443 20.06 16.78 6.49
N VAL A 444 20.34 16.23 7.67
CA VAL A 444 19.36 16.02 8.74
C VAL A 444 19.64 16.94 9.92
N ASN A 445 18.57 17.32 10.63
CA ASN A 445 18.64 18.24 11.75
C ASN A 445 18.08 17.60 13.03
N ALA A 446 18.77 17.79 14.16
CA ALA A 446 18.42 17.22 15.47
C ALA A 446 17.07 17.69 16.03
N LYS A 447 16.48 18.76 15.47
CA LYS A 447 15.10 19.18 15.79
C LYS A 447 14.05 18.21 15.29
N THR A 448 14.33 17.47 14.22
CA THR A 448 13.39 16.53 13.59
C THR A 448 13.90 15.11 13.57
N THR A 449 15.20 14.89 13.68
CA THR A 449 15.84 13.58 13.55
C THR A 449 16.58 13.21 14.83
N SER A 450 16.18 12.09 15.42
CA SER A 450 16.79 11.53 16.63
C SER A 450 17.89 10.53 16.27
N THR A 451 17.67 9.75 15.20
CA THR A 451 18.53 8.64 14.82
C THR A 451 18.78 8.62 13.31
N VAL A 452 20.00 8.26 12.94
CA VAL A 452 20.39 7.83 11.60
C VAL A 452 20.80 6.37 11.69
N ASN A 453 20.17 5.52 10.88
CA ASN A 453 20.48 4.09 10.78
C ASN A 453 21.05 3.81 9.39
N LEU A 454 22.26 3.30 9.34
CA LEU A 454 22.94 2.89 8.12
C LEU A 454 23.00 1.35 8.08
N TYR A 455 22.64 0.77 6.94
CA TYR A 455 22.67 -0.67 6.70
C TYR A 455 23.51 -0.96 5.46
N GLY A 456 24.62 -1.67 5.62
CA GLY A 456 25.50 -2.09 4.52
C GLY A 456 24.95 -3.30 3.74
N LEU A 457 24.37 -4.27 4.46
CA LEU A 457 23.90 -5.55 3.90
C LEU A 457 25.08 -6.48 3.55
N ASN A 458 25.14 -7.03 2.34
CA ASN A 458 26.17 -8.01 1.98
C ASN A 458 27.36 -7.41 1.20
N GLY A 459 27.38 -6.09 0.99
CA GLY A 459 28.50 -5.37 0.40
C GLY A 459 29.76 -5.41 1.26
N ASP A 460 30.93 -5.32 0.63
CA ASP A 460 32.16 -4.90 1.33
C ASP A 460 32.16 -3.36 1.38
N ASP A 461 31.72 -2.80 2.51
CA ASP A 461 31.38 -1.38 2.60
C ASP A 461 32.43 -0.55 3.35
N ASN A 462 32.40 0.77 3.11
CA ASN A 462 33.22 1.73 3.83
C ASN A 462 32.35 2.76 4.54
N PHE A 463 32.44 2.79 5.86
CA PHE A 463 31.75 3.76 6.72
C PHE A 463 32.73 4.83 7.21
N GLU A 464 32.64 6.02 6.65
CA GLU A 464 33.43 7.19 7.01
C GLU A 464 32.59 8.19 7.82
N ILE A 465 32.94 8.39 9.09
CA ILE A 465 32.30 9.35 9.98
C ILE A 465 33.32 10.42 10.37
N LYS A 466 33.07 11.65 9.93
CA LYS A 466 33.96 12.80 10.14
C LYS A 466 33.23 13.99 10.74
N GLY A 467 34.02 14.91 11.28
CA GLY A 467 33.52 16.16 11.85
C GLY A 467 34.10 16.47 13.22
N THR A 468 34.00 17.75 13.60
CA THR A 468 34.65 18.30 14.80
C THR A 468 33.72 18.37 16.02
N ALA A 469 32.41 18.25 15.83
CA ALA A 469 31.39 18.38 16.88
C ALA A 469 30.90 17.03 17.43
N LYS A 470 30.20 17.07 18.57
CA LYS A 470 29.44 15.92 19.09
C LYS A 470 27.99 16.03 18.62
N PRO A 471 27.48 15.14 17.75
CA PRO A 471 26.10 15.26 17.29
C PRO A 471 25.13 14.95 18.44
N LYS A 472 23.96 15.61 18.44
CA LYS A 472 22.82 15.19 19.28
C LYS A 472 22.18 13.92 18.72
N ILE A 473 22.18 13.81 17.39
CA ILE A 473 21.71 12.67 16.61
C ILE A 473 22.55 11.42 16.91
N ARG A 474 21.88 10.28 17.12
CA ARG A 474 22.52 8.97 17.25
C ARG A 474 22.79 8.39 15.85
N ILE A 475 23.98 7.84 15.63
CA ILE A 475 24.37 7.17 14.38
C ILE A 475 24.53 5.68 14.68
N ASN A 476 23.63 4.86 14.13
CA ASN A 476 23.71 3.41 14.18
C ASN A 476 24.18 2.88 12.84
N ILE A 477 25.11 1.94 12.87
CA ILE A 477 25.68 1.30 11.70
C ILE A 477 25.51 -0.21 11.86
N TRP A 478 24.93 -0.83 10.84
CA TRP A 478 24.81 -2.27 10.69
C TRP A 478 25.61 -2.62 9.44
N GLY A 479 26.76 -3.27 9.61
CA GLY A 479 27.63 -3.67 8.50
C GLY A 479 26.94 -4.71 7.64
N GLY A 480 26.91 -5.94 8.14
CA GLY A 480 26.05 -7.01 7.63
C GLY A 480 26.86 -8.26 7.39
N ALA A 481 26.81 -8.80 6.18
CA ALA A 481 27.41 -10.07 5.82
C ALA A 481 28.79 -9.94 5.13
N GLY A 482 29.07 -8.79 4.53
CA GLY A 482 30.33 -8.51 3.84
C GLY A 482 31.48 -8.12 4.77
N SER A 483 32.63 -7.79 4.17
CA SER A 483 33.82 -7.34 4.89
C SER A 483 33.88 -5.81 4.92
N ASP A 484 33.70 -5.23 6.10
CA ASP A 484 33.51 -3.79 6.21
C ASP A 484 34.71 -3.04 6.79
N THR A 485 34.82 -1.78 6.40
CA THR A 485 35.81 -0.84 6.91
C THR A 485 35.15 0.33 7.60
N TYR A 486 35.62 0.63 8.82
CA TYR A 486 35.06 1.69 9.66
C TYR A 486 36.13 2.73 9.96
N PHE A 487 35.90 3.96 9.51
CA PHE A 487 36.71 5.12 9.84
C PHE A 487 35.88 6.14 10.62
N VAL A 488 36.17 6.29 11.91
CA VAL A 488 35.56 7.35 12.74
C VAL A 488 36.67 8.30 13.18
N GLU A 489 36.69 9.50 12.62
CA GLU A 489 37.80 10.44 12.79
C GLU A 489 38.03 10.81 14.27
N ALA A 490 39.23 10.48 14.76
CA ALA A 490 39.68 10.72 16.12
C ALA A 490 40.34 12.11 16.26
N GLY A 491 39.58 13.18 16.11
CA GLY A 491 40.05 14.55 16.38
C GLY A 491 39.84 15.00 17.83
N GLN A 492 39.73 16.32 18.05
CA GLN A 492 39.13 16.86 19.29
C GLN A 492 37.62 16.59 19.41
N SER A 493 37.03 15.95 18.40
CA SER A 493 35.62 15.65 18.33
C SER A 493 35.23 14.54 19.32
N LYS A 494 34.09 14.73 19.98
CA LYS A 494 33.45 13.71 20.81
C LYS A 494 32.46 12.86 20.00
N VAL A 495 32.69 12.73 18.68
CA VAL A 495 31.78 12.08 17.72
C VAL A 495 31.54 10.60 18.06
N GLY A 496 32.58 9.87 18.45
CA GLY A 496 32.50 8.45 18.81
C GLY A 496 31.45 8.12 19.88
N ASN A 497 31.13 9.05 20.80
CA ASN A 497 30.12 8.84 21.83
C ASN A 497 28.68 8.65 21.31
N LYS A 498 28.47 8.85 20.01
CA LYS A 498 27.17 8.79 19.34
C LYS A 498 27.15 7.80 18.18
N VAL A 499 28.24 7.09 17.95
CA VAL A 499 28.39 6.10 16.89
C VAL A 499 28.33 4.70 17.50
N TYR A 500 27.40 3.89 17.00
CA TYR A 500 27.15 2.52 17.44
C TYR A 500 27.24 1.60 16.22
N ILE A 501 28.28 0.78 16.17
CA ILE A 501 28.53 -0.19 15.11
C ILE A 501 28.13 -1.57 15.61
N THR A 502 27.31 -2.28 14.83
CA THR A 502 27.01 -3.70 15.02
C THR A 502 27.31 -4.45 13.75
N ASP A 503 28.15 -5.47 13.83
CA ASP A 503 28.61 -6.20 12.64
C ASP A 503 29.02 -7.64 12.93
N SER A 504 29.19 -8.45 11.88
CA SER A 504 29.62 -9.85 11.97
C SER A 504 31.11 -9.95 12.37
N THR A 505 31.57 -11.14 12.76
CA THR A 505 33.01 -11.34 13.04
C THR A 505 33.87 -11.42 11.77
N TYR A 506 33.27 -11.33 10.59
CA TYR A 506 33.92 -11.66 9.33
C TYR A 506 34.76 -10.49 8.78
N SER A 507 36.08 -10.57 8.95
CA SER A 507 37.08 -9.80 8.20
C SER A 507 36.96 -8.25 8.22
N ASN A 508 36.40 -7.68 9.29
CA ASN A 508 36.21 -6.22 9.39
C ASN A 508 37.45 -5.46 9.89
N THR A 509 37.60 -4.22 9.44
CA THR A 509 38.68 -3.30 9.85
C THR A 509 38.12 -2.09 10.60
N TYR A 510 38.63 -1.83 11.81
CA TYR A 510 38.16 -0.74 12.67
C TYR A 510 39.27 0.29 12.93
N ASN A 511 39.13 1.48 12.35
CA ASN A 511 39.90 2.67 12.69
C ASN A 511 38.95 3.72 13.30
N VAL A 512 38.58 3.51 14.56
CA VAL A 512 37.49 4.26 15.19
C VAL A 512 37.97 5.13 16.35
N ALA A 513 37.41 6.33 16.47
CA ALA A 513 37.63 7.23 17.59
C ALA A 513 37.27 6.60 18.94
N LYS A 514 37.90 7.10 20.01
CA LYS A 514 37.59 6.69 21.39
C LYS A 514 36.10 6.86 21.69
N HIS A 515 35.56 5.93 22.49
CA HIS A 515 34.15 5.86 22.90
C HIS A 515 33.15 5.48 21.79
N THR A 516 33.61 5.16 20.58
CA THR A 516 32.78 4.45 19.59
C THR A 516 32.37 3.10 20.15
N SER A 517 31.08 2.80 20.12
CA SER A 517 30.56 1.51 20.57
C SER A 517 30.63 0.53 19.41
N VAL A 518 31.47 -0.50 19.53
CA VAL A 518 31.58 -1.59 18.55
C VAL A 518 31.05 -2.86 19.18
N LYS A 519 30.04 -3.48 18.57
CA LYS A 519 29.52 -4.79 18.93
C LYS A 519 29.71 -5.74 17.76
N VAL A 520 30.47 -6.80 17.97
CA VAL A 520 30.66 -7.87 16.99
C VAL A 520 29.81 -9.07 17.42
N ASP A 521 28.95 -9.59 16.53
CA ASP A 521 27.98 -10.65 16.83
C ASP A 521 27.67 -11.46 15.57
N ASP A 522 27.89 -12.78 15.59
CA ASP A 522 27.53 -13.64 14.46
C ASP A 522 26.03 -13.97 14.42
N ASN A 523 25.27 -13.60 15.47
CA ASN A 523 23.82 -13.79 15.53
C ASN A 523 23.04 -12.52 15.18
N ILE A 524 23.45 -11.83 14.11
CA ILE A 524 22.69 -10.68 13.60
C ILE A 524 21.32 -11.17 13.07
N PRO A 525 20.21 -10.48 13.40
CA PRO A 525 18.91 -10.83 12.85
C PRO A 525 18.93 -10.82 11.32
N ALA A 526 18.42 -11.89 10.70
CA ALA A 526 18.41 -12.05 9.24
C ALA A 526 17.86 -10.81 8.50
N ASN A 527 16.86 -10.12 9.06
CA ASN A 527 16.27 -8.91 8.49
C ASN A 527 17.14 -7.63 8.54
N LYS A 528 18.44 -7.79 8.77
CA LYS A 528 19.45 -6.72 8.82
C LYS A 528 20.76 -7.14 8.13
N PHE A 529 20.81 -8.33 7.53
CA PHE A 529 22.06 -9.00 7.17
C PHE A 529 22.40 -8.88 5.68
N ASP A 530 21.42 -9.12 4.81
CA ASP A 530 21.55 -9.10 3.34
C ASP A 530 20.23 -8.64 2.68
N ALA A 531 20.21 -8.53 1.36
CA ALA A 531 19.01 -8.17 0.61
C ALA A 531 17.86 -9.16 0.84
N GLU A 532 18.12 -10.47 0.81
CA GLU A 532 17.09 -11.50 1.00
C GLU A 532 16.41 -11.38 2.37
N GLY A 533 17.20 -11.19 3.42
CA GLY A 533 16.74 -10.94 4.76
C GLY A 533 15.99 -9.61 4.88
N TRP A 534 16.47 -8.55 4.23
CA TRP A 534 15.78 -7.26 4.23
C TRP A 534 14.37 -7.35 3.61
N LEU A 535 14.19 -8.19 2.59
CA LEU A 535 12.87 -8.45 1.97
C LEU A 535 11.84 -9.00 2.96
N LEU A 536 12.25 -9.64 4.06
CA LEU A 536 11.35 -10.16 5.10
C LEU A 536 10.57 -9.06 5.84
N ARG A 537 10.96 -7.80 5.67
CA ARG A 537 10.25 -6.65 6.26
C ARG A 537 8.96 -6.31 5.53
N TYR A 538 8.81 -6.72 4.27
CA TYR A 538 7.73 -6.30 3.39
C TYR A 538 6.69 -7.40 3.23
N TYR A 539 5.43 -7.01 3.01
CA TYR A 539 4.37 -7.95 2.64
C TYR A 539 4.42 -8.20 1.12
N LEU A 540 5.20 -9.21 0.72
CA LEU A 540 5.49 -9.51 -0.68
C LEU A 540 4.89 -10.86 -1.07
N ASP A 541 3.57 -10.99 -1.17
CA ASP A 541 2.92 -12.27 -1.50
C ASP A 541 2.91 -12.58 -3.01
#